data_AF-A0A416R9B7-F1
#
_entry.id   AF-A0A416R9B7-F1
#
_cell.length_a   1.000
_cell.length_b   1.000
_cell.length_c   1.000
_cell.angle_alpha   90.00
_cell.angle_beta   90.00
_cell.angle_gamma   90.00
#
_symmetry.space_group_name_H-M   'P 1'
#
loop_
_entity.id
_entity.type
_entity.pdbx_description
1 polymer ?
#
loop_
_entity_poly.entity_id
_entity_poly.type
_entity_poly.pdbx_seq_one_letter_code
_entity_poly.pdbx_strand_id
1 'polypeptide(L)'
;MVYVHSFSLPSEGQELSFLANNGETKRTCYASRYPFGLFLGRGKKPRLELELEPITILCGGNGSGKTTLLNLLGEKLELQRGAVFNRSSFFSDYVELCRAEVLPSMTAQVRARSRVITSDDVFDYLLDLRCMNEGIDTRRRELLKEYTDARYADFQLHSLEDVDRLRQVVEAKRGTGSRYVNRQLMKDIPSQSNGESAFLYFTREIKEGGLYLLDEPENSLSPKLQEDLMGFLEDSVRFYGCQFVISTHSPFLLSLKGAQIYDLDARPVAVCPWTELEHVQAYYRLFQTHWKEFDD
;
A
#
# COMPACT_ATOMS: atom_id res chain seq x y z
N MET A 1 -19.98 -2.80 -10.54
CA MET A 1 -19.95 -1.48 -11.25
C MET A 1 -18.49 -1.18 -11.57
N VAL A 2 -18.20 -0.48 -12.67
CA VAL A 2 -16.82 -0.15 -13.08
C VAL A 2 -16.73 1.36 -13.31
N TYR A 3 -15.68 1.98 -12.76
CA TYR A 3 -15.39 3.42 -12.85
C TYR A 3 -14.16 3.70 -13.69
N VAL A 4 -13.15 2.84 -13.59
CA VAL A 4 -11.93 2.87 -14.42
C VAL A 4 -11.87 1.54 -15.14
N HIS A 5 -11.81 1.58 -16.47
CA HIS A 5 -11.83 0.38 -17.29
C HIS A 5 -10.43 -0.14 -17.57
N SER A 6 -9.48 0.74 -17.86
CA SER A 6 -8.11 0.34 -18.17
C SER A 6 -7.09 1.29 -17.56
N PHE A 7 -5.93 0.75 -17.21
CA PHE A 7 -4.77 1.51 -16.78
C PHE A 7 -3.53 1.01 -17.49
N SER A 8 -2.86 1.89 -18.23
CA SER A 8 -1.66 1.56 -18.99
C SER A 8 -0.45 2.34 -18.52
N LEU A 9 0.65 1.63 -18.35
CA LEU A 9 1.96 2.21 -18.07
C LEU A 9 2.61 2.78 -19.35
N PRO A 10 3.65 3.61 -19.21
CA PRO A 10 4.47 4.05 -20.33
C PRO A 10 5.06 2.85 -21.08
N SER A 11 5.19 2.98 -22.40
CA SER A 11 5.91 2.00 -23.19
C SER A 11 7.41 2.07 -22.91
N GLU A 12 8.13 0.98 -23.21
CA GLU A 12 9.58 0.90 -23.04
C GLU A 12 10.32 2.04 -23.76
N GLY A 13 9.87 2.38 -24.97
CA GLY A 13 10.43 3.50 -25.74
C GLY A 13 10.20 4.87 -25.09
N GLN A 14 9.06 5.07 -24.42
CA GLN A 14 8.78 6.32 -23.69
C GLN A 14 9.66 6.44 -22.44
N GLU A 15 9.82 5.35 -21.68
CA GLU A 15 10.72 5.35 -20.52
C GLU A 15 12.18 5.63 -20.94
N LEU A 16 12.68 4.94 -21.96
CA LEU A 16 14.03 5.13 -22.47
C LEU A 16 14.25 6.55 -23.02
N SER A 17 13.27 7.09 -23.76
CA SER A 17 13.33 8.46 -24.27
C SER A 17 13.38 9.48 -23.14
N PHE A 18 12.56 9.33 -22.10
CA PHE A 18 12.57 10.22 -20.95
C PHE A 18 13.92 10.17 -20.22
N LEU A 19 14.44 8.97 -19.98
CA LEU A 19 15.73 8.78 -19.32
C LEU A 19 16.90 9.37 -20.12
N ALA A 20 16.86 9.28 -21.45
CA ALA A 20 17.93 9.77 -22.34
C ALA A 20 17.89 11.29 -22.61
N ASN A 21 16.68 11.86 -22.73
CA ASN A 21 16.46 13.22 -23.21
C ASN A 21 16.23 14.25 -22.10
N ASN A 22 15.88 13.84 -20.88
CA ASN A 22 15.70 14.78 -19.78
C ASN A 22 17.08 15.27 -19.26
N GLY A 23 17.34 16.57 -19.33
CA GLY A 23 18.60 17.16 -18.84
C GLY A 23 18.78 16.99 -17.33
N GLU A 24 17.68 16.81 -16.59
CA GLU A 24 17.69 16.60 -15.14
C GLU A 24 18.12 15.18 -14.75
N THR A 25 17.77 14.14 -15.52
CA THR A 25 18.16 12.74 -15.23
C THR A 25 19.68 12.50 -15.38
N LYS A 26 20.38 13.42 -16.05
CA LYS A 26 21.85 13.44 -16.21
C LYS A 26 22.56 14.13 -15.05
N ARG A 27 21.85 14.79 -14.14
CA ARG A 27 22.43 15.42 -12.95
C ARG A 27 22.72 14.35 -11.90
N THR A 28 23.92 14.40 -11.31
CA THR A 28 24.39 13.45 -10.28
C THR A 28 23.69 13.61 -8.92
N CYS A 29 22.87 14.65 -8.75
CA CYS A 29 22.15 14.94 -7.52
C CYS A 29 20.91 14.06 -7.28
N TYR A 30 20.42 13.35 -8.29
CA TYR A 30 19.28 12.45 -8.14
C TYR A 30 19.73 11.02 -7.81
N ALA A 31 19.53 10.61 -6.56
CA ALA A 31 19.92 9.29 -6.07
C ALA A 31 18.98 8.15 -6.53
N SER A 32 17.78 8.46 -7.02
CA SER A 32 16.81 7.48 -7.52
C SER A 32 16.04 8.02 -8.71
N ARG A 33 15.78 7.15 -9.70
CA ARG A 33 14.93 7.41 -10.87
C ARG A 33 13.57 6.72 -10.78
N TYR A 34 13.19 6.25 -9.59
CA TYR A 34 11.91 5.59 -9.34
C TYR A 34 10.72 6.43 -9.85
N PRO A 35 9.71 5.86 -10.53
CA PRO A 35 9.51 4.44 -10.81
C PRO A 35 10.06 3.97 -12.18
N PHE A 36 10.78 4.81 -12.92
CA PHE A 36 11.39 4.42 -14.21
C PHE A 36 12.30 3.20 -14.04
N GLY A 37 12.22 2.27 -14.99
CA GLY A 37 13.01 1.03 -14.96
C GLY A 37 12.33 -0.16 -14.28
N LEU A 38 11.30 0.06 -13.46
CA LEU A 38 10.68 -1.01 -12.67
C LEU A 38 9.86 -2.00 -13.53
N PHE A 39 9.18 -1.47 -14.55
CA PHE A 39 8.25 -2.22 -15.41
C PHE A 39 8.79 -2.50 -16.82
N LEU A 40 10.07 -2.20 -17.09
CA LEU A 40 10.69 -2.47 -18.38
C LEU A 40 10.61 -3.97 -18.72
N GLY A 41 10.12 -4.28 -19.92
CA GLY A 41 9.95 -5.64 -20.40
C GLY A 41 8.87 -6.47 -19.68
N ARG A 42 8.08 -5.88 -18.77
CA ARG A 42 7.01 -6.59 -18.05
C ARG A 42 5.67 -6.61 -18.80
N GLY A 43 5.43 -5.68 -19.72
CA GLY A 43 4.20 -5.65 -20.53
C GLY A 43 4.23 -6.57 -21.75
N LYS A 44 3.06 -6.98 -22.24
CA LYS A 44 2.93 -7.48 -23.62
C LYS A 44 3.20 -6.30 -24.56
N LYS A 45 4.08 -6.46 -25.57
CA LYS A 45 4.43 -5.38 -26.50
C LYS A 45 3.16 -4.68 -27.02
N PRO A 46 3.02 -3.33 -26.94
CA PRO A 46 4.06 -2.33 -26.66
C PRO A 46 4.12 -1.76 -25.22
N ARG A 47 3.19 -2.09 -24.32
CA ARG A 47 3.11 -1.50 -22.96
C ARG A 47 2.40 -2.45 -21.98
N LEU A 48 2.60 -2.26 -20.67
CA LEU A 48 1.79 -2.95 -19.67
C LEU A 48 0.43 -2.26 -19.56
N GLU A 49 -0.64 -2.98 -19.87
CA GLU A 49 -2.02 -2.52 -19.80
C GLU A 49 -2.84 -3.47 -18.93
N LEU A 50 -3.51 -2.91 -17.94
CA LEU A 50 -4.35 -3.62 -16.97
C LEU A 50 -5.79 -3.26 -17.27
N GLU A 51 -6.59 -4.26 -17.61
CA GLU A 51 -8.05 -4.16 -17.66
C GLU A 51 -8.58 -4.34 -16.24
N LEU A 52 -9.32 -3.36 -15.77
CA LEU A 52 -9.83 -3.30 -14.42
C LEU A 52 -11.28 -3.75 -14.39
N GLU A 53 -11.52 -4.75 -13.56
CA GLU A 53 -12.82 -5.36 -13.28
C GLU A 53 -13.40 -4.77 -11.98
N PRO A 54 -14.63 -5.16 -11.57
CA PRO A 54 -15.16 -4.76 -10.27
C PRO A 54 -14.24 -5.12 -9.10
N ILE A 55 -13.52 -6.24 -9.21
CA ILE A 55 -12.42 -6.62 -8.31
C ILE A 55 -11.21 -6.98 -9.18
N THR A 56 -10.14 -6.20 -9.05
CA THR A 56 -8.84 -6.51 -9.66
C THR A 56 -7.79 -6.68 -8.58
N ILE A 57 -7.02 -7.75 -8.65
CA ILE A 57 -5.97 -8.06 -7.69
C ILE A 57 -4.61 -8.01 -8.39
N LEU A 58 -3.66 -7.32 -7.79
CA LEU A 58 -2.26 -7.30 -8.16
C LEU A 58 -1.53 -8.24 -7.20
N CYS A 59 -0.95 -9.31 -7.72
CA CYS A 59 -0.21 -10.28 -6.94
C CYS A 59 1.23 -10.40 -7.45
N GLY A 60 2.16 -10.82 -6.59
CA GLY A 60 3.57 -11.02 -6.97
C GLY A 60 4.52 -10.51 -5.88
N GLY A 61 5.71 -11.08 -5.80
CA GLY A 61 6.70 -10.99 -4.74
C GLY A 61 7.10 -9.58 -4.29
N ASN A 62 7.95 -9.53 -3.26
CA ASN A 62 8.48 -8.26 -2.76
C ASN A 62 9.27 -7.55 -3.86
N GLY A 63 8.95 -6.28 -4.11
CA GLY A 63 9.58 -5.50 -5.18
C GLY A 63 9.05 -5.78 -6.60
N SER A 64 7.98 -6.57 -6.76
CA SER A 64 7.30 -6.77 -8.05
C SER A 64 6.65 -5.49 -8.61
N GLY A 65 6.36 -4.53 -7.73
CA GLY A 65 5.81 -3.22 -8.09
C GLY A 65 4.34 -3.01 -7.74
N LYS A 66 3.67 -3.92 -7.00
CA LYS A 66 2.25 -3.80 -6.61
C LYS A 66 1.88 -2.44 -5.99
N THR A 67 2.52 -2.08 -4.87
CA THR A 67 2.35 -0.77 -4.21
C THR A 67 2.66 0.39 -5.16
N THR A 68 3.63 0.22 -6.07
CA THR A 68 3.98 1.26 -7.04
C THR A 68 2.86 1.46 -8.06
N LEU A 69 2.26 0.37 -8.58
CA LEU A 69 1.10 0.43 -9.46
C LEU A 69 -0.10 1.10 -8.79
N LEU A 70 -0.39 0.75 -7.54
CA LEU A 70 -1.47 1.39 -6.78
C LEU A 70 -1.21 2.88 -6.58
N ASN A 71 0.02 3.27 -6.23
CA ASN A 71 0.38 4.68 -6.08
C ASN A 71 0.26 5.45 -7.40
N LEU A 72 0.70 4.87 -8.51
CA LEU A 72 0.59 5.48 -9.83
C LEU A 72 -0.88 5.66 -10.26
N LEU A 73 -1.70 4.63 -10.05
CA LEU A 73 -3.14 4.70 -10.34
C LEU A 73 -3.83 5.72 -9.45
N GLY A 74 -3.53 5.72 -8.14
CA GLY A 74 -4.08 6.65 -7.17
C GLY A 74 -3.77 8.11 -7.49
N GLU A 75 -2.52 8.43 -7.87
CA GLU A 75 -2.17 9.79 -8.29
C GLU A 75 -2.73 10.16 -9.65
N LYS A 76 -2.76 9.23 -10.62
CA LYS A 76 -3.32 9.51 -11.94
C LYS A 76 -4.80 9.89 -11.86
N LEU A 77 -5.51 9.34 -10.89
CA LEU A 77 -6.92 9.57 -10.65
C LEU A 77 -7.19 10.63 -9.57
N GLU A 78 -6.15 11.21 -8.98
CA GLU A 78 -6.22 12.20 -7.91
C GLU A 78 -7.08 11.74 -6.71
N LEU A 79 -6.91 10.48 -6.30
CA LEU A 79 -7.68 9.90 -5.19
C LEU A 79 -7.22 10.43 -3.83
N GLN A 80 -8.13 10.42 -2.86
CA GLN A 80 -7.78 10.75 -1.47
C GLN A 80 -6.87 9.68 -0.87
N ARG A 81 -5.96 10.10 0.01
CA ARG A 81 -5.00 9.22 0.71
C ARG A 81 -4.59 9.84 2.04
N GLY A 82 -4.41 9.01 3.07
CA GLY A 82 -3.87 9.45 4.37
C GLY A 82 -2.34 9.41 4.39
N ALA A 83 -1.78 8.25 4.02
CA ALA A 83 -0.35 7.98 4.13
C ALA A 83 0.47 8.68 3.05
N VAL A 84 1.63 9.20 3.46
CA VAL A 84 2.65 9.74 2.56
C VAL A 84 3.44 8.58 1.97
N PHE A 85 3.52 8.48 0.64
CA PHE A 85 4.40 7.52 -0.03
C PHE A 85 5.60 8.22 -0.68
N ASN A 86 6.57 7.42 -1.12
CA ASN A 86 7.78 7.91 -1.76
C ASN A 86 7.50 8.54 -3.14
N ARG A 87 7.42 9.86 -3.17
CA ARG A 87 7.45 10.65 -4.40
C ARG A 87 8.90 11.02 -4.70
N SER A 88 9.53 10.31 -5.62
CA SER A 88 10.79 10.79 -6.20
C SER A 88 10.51 12.03 -7.06
N SER A 89 11.56 12.79 -7.39
CA SER A 89 11.46 13.95 -8.29
C SER A 89 10.85 13.60 -9.66
N PHE A 90 10.95 12.33 -10.10
CA PHE A 90 10.47 11.87 -11.40
C PHE A 90 9.13 11.12 -11.32
N PHE A 91 8.53 11.02 -10.14
CA PHE A 91 7.28 10.27 -9.97
C PHE A 91 6.13 10.92 -10.75
N SER A 92 6.00 12.25 -10.64
CA SER A 92 4.97 13.00 -11.37
C SER A 92 5.11 12.88 -12.88
N ASP A 93 6.35 12.97 -13.40
CA ASP A 93 6.62 12.79 -14.83
C ASP A 93 6.16 11.41 -15.32
N TYR A 94 6.39 10.37 -14.52
CA TYR A 94 5.94 9.02 -14.86
C TYR A 94 4.40 8.92 -14.87
N VAL A 95 3.72 9.54 -13.90
CA VAL A 95 2.25 9.59 -13.83
C VAL A 95 1.66 10.30 -15.06
N GLU A 96 2.31 11.35 -15.57
CA GLU A 96 1.90 12.03 -16.80
C GLU A 96 1.95 11.10 -18.02
N LEU A 97 2.98 10.24 -18.10
CA LEU A 97 3.14 9.25 -19.17
C LEU A 97 2.14 8.08 -19.08
N CYS A 98 1.64 7.77 -17.88
CA CYS A 98 0.57 6.77 -17.68
C CYS A 98 -0.74 7.21 -18.33
N ARG A 99 -1.58 6.24 -18.70
CA ARG A 99 -2.95 6.49 -19.21
C ARG A 99 -3.95 5.72 -18.38
N ALA A 100 -5.08 6.35 -18.09
CA ALA A 100 -6.20 5.73 -17.41
C ALA A 100 -7.46 6.01 -18.21
N GLU A 101 -8.23 4.97 -18.54
CA GLU A 101 -9.53 5.10 -19.17
C GLU A 101 -10.61 5.16 -18.09
N VAL A 102 -11.10 6.38 -17.85
CA VAL A 102 -12.10 6.66 -16.85
C VAL A 102 -13.48 6.68 -17.51
N LEU A 103 -14.41 5.89 -17.00
CA LEU A 103 -15.77 5.80 -17.51
C LEU A 103 -16.64 6.98 -17.03
N PRO A 104 -17.73 7.32 -17.75
CA PRO A 104 -18.65 8.39 -17.35
C PRO A 104 -19.29 8.21 -15.96
N SER A 105 -19.32 6.97 -15.46
CA SER A 105 -19.77 6.63 -14.09
C SER A 105 -18.89 7.27 -13.01
N MET A 106 -17.63 7.58 -13.30
CA MET A 106 -16.69 8.24 -12.39
C MET A 106 -16.95 9.76 -12.35
N THR A 107 -18.02 10.15 -11.66
CA THR A 107 -18.32 11.56 -11.43
C THR A 107 -17.36 12.20 -10.41
N ALA A 108 -17.36 13.53 -10.31
CA ALA A 108 -16.60 14.24 -9.28
C ALA A 108 -16.98 13.79 -7.85
N GLN A 109 -18.26 13.45 -7.62
CA GLN A 109 -18.74 12.96 -6.33
C GLN A 109 -18.21 11.55 -6.01
N VAL A 110 -18.17 10.66 -7.00
CA VAL A 110 -17.57 9.33 -6.86
C VAL A 110 -16.07 9.48 -6.57
N ARG A 111 -15.35 10.31 -7.34
CA ARG A 111 -13.92 10.57 -7.10
C ARG A 111 -13.63 11.11 -5.71
N ALA A 112 -14.49 11.99 -5.17
CA ALA A 112 -14.34 12.53 -3.82
C ALA A 112 -14.54 11.47 -2.71
N ARG A 113 -15.23 10.37 -3.00
CA ARG A 113 -15.42 9.24 -2.08
C ARG A 113 -14.37 8.14 -2.27
N SER A 114 -13.83 8.02 -3.48
CA SER A 114 -12.75 7.10 -3.84
C SER A 114 -11.47 7.41 -3.07
N ARG A 115 -10.77 6.36 -2.64
CA ARG A 115 -9.64 6.49 -1.71
C ARG A 115 -8.60 5.39 -1.92
N VAL A 116 -7.34 5.73 -1.65
CA VAL A 116 -6.26 4.77 -1.45
C VAL A 116 -6.14 4.49 0.04
N ILE A 117 -6.18 3.21 0.41
CA ILE A 117 -6.04 2.72 1.77
C ILE A 117 -4.83 1.79 1.79
N THR A 118 -3.79 2.18 2.52
CA THR A 118 -2.60 1.36 2.70
C THR A 118 -2.59 0.70 4.07
N SER A 119 -1.76 -0.34 4.24
CA SER A 119 -1.49 -0.89 5.57
C SER A 119 -0.94 0.15 6.57
N ASP A 120 -0.19 1.15 6.10
CA ASP A 120 0.26 2.28 6.93
C ASP A 120 -0.92 3.13 7.42
N ASP A 121 -1.95 3.38 6.60
CA ASP A 121 -3.16 4.12 7.01
C ASP A 121 -3.91 3.40 8.13
N VAL A 122 -4.09 2.09 7.99
CA VAL A 122 -4.71 1.24 9.01
C VAL A 122 -3.89 1.27 10.29
N PHE A 123 -2.57 1.18 10.15
CA PHE A 123 -1.66 1.19 11.29
C PHE A 123 -1.67 2.54 12.03
N ASP A 124 -1.66 3.66 11.32
CA ASP A 124 -1.77 5.00 11.92
C ASP A 124 -3.11 5.16 12.66
N TYR A 125 -4.21 4.66 12.10
CA TYR A 125 -5.51 4.63 12.78
C TYR A 125 -5.48 3.81 14.08
N LEU A 126 -4.82 2.65 14.07
CA LEU A 126 -4.64 1.83 15.27
C LEU A 126 -3.85 2.57 16.35
N LEU A 127 -2.79 3.29 15.97
CA LEU A 127 -2.02 4.11 16.91
C LEU A 127 -2.89 5.20 17.54
N ASP A 128 -3.71 5.89 16.74
CA ASP A 128 -4.59 6.95 17.24
C ASP A 128 -5.69 6.39 18.16
N LEU A 129 -6.30 5.25 17.83
CA LEU A 129 -7.24 4.56 18.71
C LEU A 129 -6.63 4.20 20.06
N ARG A 130 -5.41 3.65 20.07
CA ARG A 130 -4.70 3.35 21.31
C ARG A 130 -4.39 4.62 22.09
N CYS A 131 -4.00 5.70 21.39
CA CYS A 131 -3.75 6.99 22.02
C CYS A 131 -4.99 7.49 22.80
N MET A 132 -6.17 7.31 22.21
CA MET A 132 -7.46 7.69 22.82
C MET A 132 -7.86 6.75 23.97
N ASN A 133 -7.72 5.44 23.80
CA ASN A 133 -8.20 4.44 24.76
C ASN A 133 -7.37 4.36 26.05
N GLU A 134 -6.06 4.60 25.99
CA GLU A 134 -5.17 4.50 27.16
C GLU A 134 -4.92 5.83 27.87
N GLY A 135 -5.55 6.94 27.44
CA GLY A 135 -5.22 8.27 27.98
C GLY A 135 -3.76 8.69 27.72
N ILE A 136 -3.13 8.09 26.70
CA ILE A 136 -1.74 8.31 26.24
C ILE A 136 -1.51 9.77 25.84
N ASP A 137 -2.53 10.62 25.72
CA ASP A 137 -2.36 12.04 25.41
C ASP A 137 -1.33 12.75 26.33
N THR A 138 -1.17 12.25 27.57
CA THR A 138 -0.08 12.68 28.46
C THR A 138 1.30 12.19 27.99
N ARG A 139 1.43 10.91 27.66
CA ARG A 139 2.67 10.31 27.14
C ARG A 139 3.04 10.82 25.74
N ARG A 140 2.06 11.09 24.87
CA ARG A 140 2.24 11.70 23.55
C ARG A 140 2.83 13.10 23.70
N ARG A 141 2.28 13.91 24.61
CA ARG A 141 2.81 15.24 24.95
C ARG A 141 4.22 15.18 25.53
N GLU A 142 4.50 14.20 26.40
CA GLU A 142 5.86 13.96 26.93
C GLU A 142 6.84 13.61 25.80
N LEU A 143 6.50 12.66 24.93
CA LEU A 143 7.35 12.25 23.81
C LEU A 143 7.52 13.35 22.76
N LEU A 144 6.51 14.20 22.54
CA LEU A 144 6.62 15.41 21.71
C LEU A 144 7.56 16.43 22.34
N LYS A 145 7.54 16.56 23.67
CA LYS A 145 8.46 17.42 24.40
C LYS A 145 9.89 16.88 24.31
N GLU A 146 10.09 15.58 24.54
CA GLU A 146 11.37 14.88 24.35
C GLU A 146 11.90 15.04 22.91
N TYR A 147 11.02 14.94 21.92
CA TYR A 147 11.36 15.21 20.52
C TYR A 147 11.86 16.64 20.30
N THR A 148 11.13 17.65 20.78
CA THR A 148 11.55 19.04 20.63
C THR A 148 12.86 19.30 21.35
N ASP A 149 13.01 18.79 22.57
CA ASP A 149 14.22 18.95 23.38
C ASP A 149 15.42 18.28 22.68
N ALA A 150 15.26 17.07 22.14
CA ALA A 150 16.29 16.35 21.40
C ALA A 150 16.61 16.99 20.04
N ARG A 151 15.62 17.57 19.35
CA ARG A 151 15.81 18.20 18.03
C ARG A 151 16.58 19.51 18.13
N TYR A 152 16.31 20.31 19.17
CA TYR A 152 16.96 21.59 19.42
C TYR A 152 18.17 21.50 20.38
N ALA A 153 18.50 20.31 20.89
CA ALA A 153 19.70 20.11 21.68
C ALA A 153 20.98 20.33 20.83
N ASP A 154 21.86 21.19 21.34
CA ASP A 154 23.26 21.25 20.94
C ASP A 154 24.01 20.11 21.62
N PHE A 155 24.32 19.06 20.85
CA PHE A 155 24.94 17.85 21.37
C PHE A 155 26.41 17.74 20.96
N GLN A 156 27.30 17.63 21.95
CA GLN A 156 28.71 17.31 21.78
C GLN A 156 29.01 15.96 22.43
N LEU A 157 29.71 15.08 21.70
CA LEU A 157 30.12 13.75 22.19
C LEU A 157 31.32 13.89 23.11
N HIS A 158 31.20 13.42 24.36
CA HIS A 158 32.30 13.42 25.32
C HIS A 158 32.70 12.01 25.78
N SER A 159 31.80 11.01 25.69
CA SER A 159 32.10 9.61 26.06
C SER A 159 31.36 8.56 25.20
N LEU A 160 31.64 7.27 25.44
CA LEU A 160 30.94 6.13 24.80
C LEU A 160 29.51 5.93 25.33
N GLU A 161 29.17 6.48 26.50
CA GLU A 161 27.82 6.43 27.09
C GLU A 161 26.86 7.42 26.40
N ASP A 162 27.41 8.39 25.66
CA ASP A 162 26.67 9.39 24.89
C ASP A 162 26.09 8.84 23.57
N VAL A 163 26.40 7.59 23.20
CA VAL A 163 26.02 6.98 21.92
C VAL A 163 24.50 6.80 21.80
N ASP A 164 23.83 6.39 22.88
CA ASP A 164 22.37 6.21 22.85
C ASP A 164 21.65 7.55 22.76
N ARG A 165 22.19 8.58 23.42
CA ARG A 165 21.67 9.95 23.36
C ARG A 165 21.89 10.58 21.98
N LEU A 166 23.04 10.32 21.35
CA LEU A 166 23.31 10.70 19.97
C LEU A 166 22.32 10.04 19.00
N ARG A 167 22.02 8.75 19.17
CA ARG A 167 21.03 8.04 18.35
C ARG A 167 19.66 8.70 18.45
N GLN A 168 19.21 9.04 19.66
CA GLN A 168 17.94 9.73 19.87
C GLN A 168 17.89 11.12 19.19
N VAL A 169 18.97 11.92 19.30
CA VAL A 169 19.07 13.23 18.64
C VAL A 169 19.05 13.10 17.12
N VAL A 170 19.79 12.12 16.57
CA VAL A 170 19.81 11.84 15.13
C VAL A 170 18.45 11.37 14.63
N GLU A 171 17.75 10.52 15.39
CA GLU A 171 16.40 10.07 15.06
C GLU A 171 15.39 11.22 15.09
N ALA A 172 15.44 12.10 16.11
CA ALA A 172 14.59 13.28 16.21
C ALA A 172 14.86 14.28 15.06
N LYS A 173 16.10 14.39 14.57
CA LYS A 173 16.45 15.25 13.43
C LYS A 173 16.07 14.65 12.07
N ARG A 174 15.87 13.32 11.98
CA ARG A 174 15.55 12.61 10.72
C ARG A 174 14.06 12.54 10.39
N GLY A 175 13.17 12.89 11.32
CA GLY A 175 11.73 12.72 11.17
C GLY A 175 10.89 13.84 11.78
N THR A 176 9.58 13.77 11.56
CA THR A 176 8.60 14.64 12.20
C THR A 176 8.35 14.20 13.65
N GLY A 177 7.87 15.11 14.50
CA GLY A 177 7.53 14.79 15.89
C GLY A 177 6.54 13.64 16.01
N SER A 178 5.54 13.59 15.12
CA SER A 178 4.60 12.47 15.04
C SER A 178 5.29 11.13 14.77
N ARG A 179 6.28 11.10 13.86
CA ARG A 179 7.00 9.88 13.50
C ARG A 179 7.92 9.39 14.62
N TYR A 180 8.50 10.31 15.39
CA TYR A 180 9.32 10.01 16.56
C TYR A 180 8.47 9.41 17.69
N VAL A 181 7.35 10.08 18.01
CA VAL A 181 6.40 9.64 19.04
C VAL A 181 5.82 8.27 18.70
N ASN A 182 5.37 8.06 17.45
CA ASN A 182 4.81 6.79 17.00
C ASN A 182 5.83 5.65 17.17
N ARG A 183 7.11 5.87 16.86
CA ARG A 183 8.17 4.84 16.99
C ARG A 183 8.49 4.49 18.44
N GLN A 184 8.43 5.45 19.37
CA GLN A 184 8.67 5.19 20.78
C GLN A 184 7.48 4.50 21.46
N LEU A 185 6.25 4.91 21.16
CA LEU A 185 5.04 4.26 21.68
C LEU A 185 4.93 2.78 21.29
N MET A 186 5.53 2.38 20.16
CA MET A 186 5.58 0.98 19.72
C MET A 186 6.37 0.05 20.66
N LYS A 187 7.33 0.56 21.45
CA LYS A 187 8.23 -0.29 22.27
C LYS A 187 7.63 -0.76 23.59
N ASP A 188 6.58 -0.10 24.10
CA ASP A 188 6.17 -0.22 25.51
C ASP A 188 4.80 -0.91 25.75
N ILE A 189 4.07 -1.42 24.74
CA ILE A 189 2.63 -1.73 24.91
C ILE A 189 2.24 -3.21 24.63
N PRO A 190 1.57 -3.93 25.57
CA PRO A 190 0.97 -5.26 25.37
C PRO A 190 -0.36 -5.27 24.59
N SER A 191 -0.75 -6.43 24.05
CA SER A 191 -1.79 -6.64 23.03
C SER A 191 -3.24 -6.89 23.53
N GLN A 192 -4.20 -6.01 23.21
CA GLN A 192 -5.60 -6.38 22.94
C GLN A 192 -6.00 -5.98 21.50
N SER A 193 -7.02 -6.62 20.92
CA SER A 193 -7.11 -7.08 19.51
C SER A 193 -7.06 -5.99 18.42
N ASN A 194 -5.84 -5.60 18.04
CA ASN A 194 -5.53 -4.77 16.87
C ASN A 194 -6.30 -5.14 15.58
N GLY A 195 -6.61 -6.43 15.39
CA GLY A 195 -7.32 -6.90 14.22
C GLY A 195 -8.76 -6.38 14.10
N GLU A 196 -9.54 -6.35 15.17
CA GLU A 196 -10.94 -5.89 15.10
C GLU A 196 -11.00 -4.38 14.81
N SER A 197 -10.08 -3.63 15.41
CA SER A 197 -9.95 -2.20 15.15
C SER A 197 -9.52 -1.94 13.70
N ALA A 198 -8.62 -2.76 13.15
CA ALA A 198 -8.24 -2.69 11.73
C ALA A 198 -9.43 -3.01 10.82
N PHE A 199 -10.24 -4.02 11.15
CA PHE A 199 -11.46 -4.34 10.40
C PHE A 199 -12.47 -3.18 10.42
N LEU A 200 -12.66 -2.55 11.59
CA LEU A 200 -13.52 -1.38 11.73
C LEU A 200 -13.07 -0.21 10.86
N TYR A 201 -11.76 -0.04 10.66
CA TYR A 201 -11.24 0.98 9.75
C TYR A 201 -11.76 0.77 8.32
N PHE A 202 -11.67 -0.45 7.78
CA PHE A 202 -12.15 -0.73 6.42
C PHE A 202 -13.65 -0.47 6.26
N THR A 203 -14.47 -0.95 7.20
CA THR A 203 -15.93 -0.72 7.16
C THR A 203 -16.32 0.75 7.32
N ARG A 204 -15.48 1.55 7.99
CA ARG A 204 -15.67 3.00 8.11
C ARG A 204 -15.26 3.74 6.85
N GLU A 205 -14.13 3.41 6.25
CA GLU A 205 -13.56 4.16 5.11
C GLU A 205 -14.18 3.75 3.77
N ILE A 206 -14.53 2.48 3.60
CA ILE A 206 -15.18 1.98 2.40
C ILE A 206 -16.67 2.32 2.47
N LYS A 207 -17.07 3.28 1.63
CA LYS A 207 -18.45 3.73 1.43
C LYS A 207 -18.99 3.22 0.09
N GLU A 208 -20.30 3.36 -0.07
CA GLU A 208 -20.99 3.03 -1.31
C GLU A 208 -20.57 3.93 -2.48
N GLY A 209 -20.50 3.35 -3.67
CA GLY A 209 -20.29 4.06 -4.93
C GLY A 209 -18.93 4.74 -5.03
N GLY A 210 -17.85 3.97 -4.83
CA GLY A 210 -16.47 4.48 -4.88
C GLY A 210 -15.49 3.48 -5.49
N LEU A 211 -14.33 3.98 -5.92
CA LEU A 211 -13.15 3.22 -6.28
C LEU A 211 -12.18 3.20 -5.10
N TYR A 212 -11.81 2.01 -4.64
CA TYR A 212 -10.88 1.84 -3.53
C TYR A 212 -9.64 1.09 -3.97
N LEU A 213 -8.48 1.68 -3.69
CA LEU A 213 -7.18 1.06 -3.92
C LEU A 213 -6.65 0.56 -2.57
N LEU A 214 -6.55 -0.76 -2.38
CA LEU A 214 -6.16 -1.37 -1.11
C LEU A 214 -4.76 -1.97 -1.21
N ASP A 215 -3.82 -1.57 -0.35
CA ASP A 215 -2.47 -2.12 -0.32
C ASP A 215 -2.22 -2.98 0.93
N GLU A 216 -2.12 -4.30 0.70
CA GLU A 216 -1.93 -5.35 1.71
C GLU A 216 -2.90 -5.21 2.90
N PRO A 217 -4.23 -5.16 2.65
CA PRO A 217 -5.24 -4.94 3.70
C PRO A 217 -5.29 -6.07 4.75
N GLU A 218 -4.69 -7.23 4.47
CA GLU A 218 -4.59 -8.37 5.38
C GLU A 218 -3.56 -8.19 6.52
N ASN A 219 -2.59 -7.28 6.40
CA ASN A 219 -1.38 -7.25 7.24
C ASN A 219 -1.66 -7.13 8.75
N SER A 220 -2.83 -6.62 9.16
CA SER A 220 -3.23 -6.47 10.56
C SER A 220 -4.40 -7.37 10.98
N LEU A 221 -4.86 -8.27 10.11
CA LEU A 221 -6.07 -9.07 10.30
C LEU A 221 -5.74 -10.53 10.59
N SER A 222 -6.42 -11.11 11.58
CA SER A 222 -6.40 -12.56 11.80
C SER A 222 -7.07 -13.30 10.64
N PRO A 223 -6.80 -14.60 10.41
CA PRO A 223 -7.46 -15.36 9.34
C PRO A 223 -8.98 -15.22 9.34
N LYS A 224 -9.60 -15.23 10.53
CA LYS A 224 -11.05 -15.06 10.64
C LYS A 224 -11.53 -13.70 10.14
N LEU A 225 -10.82 -12.63 10.49
CA LEU A 225 -11.14 -11.27 10.03
C LEU A 225 -10.81 -11.05 8.55
N GLN A 226 -9.88 -11.83 7.97
CA GLN A 226 -9.66 -11.82 6.53
C GLN A 226 -10.85 -12.45 5.78
N GLU A 227 -11.47 -13.51 6.32
CA GLU A 227 -12.74 -14.04 5.77
C GLU A 227 -13.87 -13.00 5.86
N ASP A 228 -13.98 -12.30 6.99
CA ASP A 228 -15.01 -11.28 7.19
C ASP A 228 -14.76 -10.08 6.24
N LEU A 229 -13.51 -9.69 6.02
CA LEU A 229 -13.13 -8.68 5.01
C LEU A 229 -13.46 -9.13 3.60
N MET A 230 -13.18 -10.38 3.26
CA MET A 230 -13.53 -10.96 1.96
C MET A 230 -15.04 -10.82 1.71
N GLY A 231 -15.89 -11.25 2.65
CA GLY A 231 -17.34 -11.12 2.54
C GLY A 231 -17.80 -9.67 2.40
N PHE A 232 -17.23 -8.76 3.20
CA PHE A 232 -17.53 -7.33 3.11
C PHE A 232 -17.17 -6.72 1.74
N LEU A 233 -16.03 -7.09 1.15
CA LEU A 233 -15.62 -6.62 -0.17
C LEU A 233 -16.52 -7.17 -1.28
N GLU A 234 -16.89 -8.45 -1.22
CA GLU A 234 -17.85 -9.05 -2.17
C GLU A 234 -19.20 -8.32 -2.14
N ASP A 235 -19.73 -8.06 -0.94
CA ASP A 235 -21.01 -7.36 -0.78
C ASP A 235 -20.90 -5.89 -1.22
N SER A 236 -19.77 -5.23 -0.94
CA SER A 236 -19.45 -3.87 -1.40
C SER A 236 -19.54 -3.74 -2.92
N VAL A 237 -19.02 -4.72 -3.65
CA VAL A 237 -19.12 -4.72 -5.12
C VAL A 237 -20.54 -5.04 -5.59
N ARG A 238 -21.17 -6.06 -5.00
CA ARG A 238 -22.46 -6.60 -5.46
C ARG A 238 -23.62 -5.65 -5.20
N PHE A 239 -23.66 -5.03 -4.02
CA PHE A 239 -24.83 -4.26 -3.56
C PHE A 239 -24.57 -2.76 -3.50
N TYR A 240 -23.31 -2.35 -3.29
CA TYR A 240 -22.97 -0.95 -3.02
C TYR A 240 -22.21 -0.27 -4.16
N GLY A 241 -22.04 -0.95 -5.30
CA GLY A 241 -21.46 -0.39 -6.51
C GLY A 241 -19.99 0.01 -6.36
N CYS A 242 -19.24 -0.64 -5.48
CA CYS A 242 -17.81 -0.38 -5.33
C CYS A 242 -17.00 -1.02 -6.47
N GLN A 243 -15.83 -0.45 -6.75
CA GLN A 243 -14.76 -1.05 -7.54
C GLN A 243 -13.51 -1.14 -6.67
N PHE A 244 -12.81 -2.27 -6.70
CA PHE A 244 -11.59 -2.48 -5.92
C PHE A 244 -10.39 -2.82 -6.82
N VAL A 245 -9.25 -2.20 -6.52
CA VAL A 245 -7.94 -2.68 -6.97
C VAL A 245 -7.11 -2.98 -5.74
N ILE A 246 -6.73 -4.24 -5.56
CA ILE A 246 -6.15 -4.75 -4.32
C ILE A 246 -4.75 -5.29 -4.61
N SER A 247 -3.76 -4.85 -3.85
CA SER A 247 -2.44 -5.48 -3.77
C SER A 247 -2.45 -6.41 -2.57
N THR A 248 -2.23 -7.71 -2.79
CA THR A 248 -2.31 -8.71 -1.72
C THR A 248 -1.56 -9.98 -2.10
N HIS A 249 -1.10 -10.70 -1.08
CA HIS A 249 -0.62 -12.08 -1.17
C HIS A 249 -1.47 -13.06 -0.38
N SER A 250 -2.49 -12.58 0.33
CA SER A 250 -3.38 -13.40 1.12
C SER A 250 -4.20 -14.33 0.23
N PRO A 251 -4.12 -15.66 0.44
CA PRO A 251 -5.00 -16.62 -0.25
C PRO A 251 -6.49 -16.33 -0.04
N PHE A 252 -6.87 -15.75 1.11
CA PHE A 252 -8.27 -15.39 1.38
C PHE A 252 -8.77 -14.34 0.39
N LEU A 253 -8.02 -13.24 0.20
CA LEU A 253 -8.41 -12.18 -0.72
C LEU A 253 -8.23 -12.59 -2.18
N LEU A 254 -7.22 -13.39 -2.49
CA LEU A 254 -7.04 -13.95 -3.84
C LEU A 254 -8.21 -14.86 -4.26
N SER A 255 -8.94 -15.43 -3.30
CA SER A 255 -10.11 -16.26 -3.55
C SER A 255 -11.43 -15.51 -3.78
N LEU A 256 -11.41 -14.16 -3.74
CA LEU A 256 -12.60 -13.31 -3.97
C LEU A 256 -13.32 -13.68 -5.27
N LYS A 257 -14.65 -13.83 -5.20
CA LYS A 257 -15.45 -14.22 -6.36
C LYS A 257 -15.44 -13.14 -7.44
N GLY A 258 -15.10 -13.55 -8.66
CA GLY A 258 -15.06 -12.65 -9.82
C GLY A 258 -13.83 -11.72 -9.82
N ALA A 259 -12.83 -11.97 -8.98
CA ALA A 259 -11.58 -11.23 -9.00
C ALA A 259 -10.74 -11.57 -10.24
N GLN A 260 -10.29 -10.54 -10.95
CA GLN A 260 -9.26 -10.66 -12.00
C GLN A 260 -7.88 -10.45 -11.38
N ILE A 261 -7.00 -11.44 -11.48
CA ILE A 261 -5.71 -11.44 -10.79
C ILE A 261 -4.58 -11.31 -11.79
N TYR A 262 -3.75 -10.28 -11.61
CA TYR A 262 -2.54 -10.06 -12.36
C TYR A 262 -1.33 -10.57 -11.58
N ASP A 263 -0.62 -11.54 -12.15
CA ASP A 263 0.67 -11.97 -11.64
C ASP A 263 1.77 -11.02 -12.18
N LEU A 264 2.31 -10.20 -11.28
CA LEU A 264 3.37 -9.25 -11.58
C LEU A 264 4.76 -9.88 -11.64
N ASP A 265 4.92 -11.11 -11.16
CA ASP A 265 6.18 -11.85 -11.26
C ASP A 265 6.32 -12.53 -12.62
N ALA A 266 5.20 -12.86 -13.26
CA ALA A 266 5.17 -13.34 -14.64
C ALA A 266 5.78 -12.33 -15.62
N ARG A 267 6.53 -12.84 -16.61
CA ARG A 267 7.14 -12.04 -17.67
C ARG A 267 6.74 -12.60 -19.05
N PRO A 268 5.83 -11.93 -19.78
CA PRO A 268 5.11 -10.70 -19.43
C PRO A 268 4.06 -10.93 -18.32
N VAL A 269 3.63 -9.85 -17.68
CA VAL A 269 2.50 -9.85 -16.73
C VAL A 269 1.28 -10.47 -17.40
N ALA A 270 0.65 -11.39 -16.68
CA ALA A 270 -0.47 -12.16 -17.19
C ALA A 270 -1.57 -12.25 -16.14
N VAL A 271 -2.80 -12.46 -16.63
CA VAL A 271 -3.92 -12.84 -15.78
C VAL A 271 -3.86 -14.33 -15.56
N CYS A 272 -4.00 -14.78 -14.31
CA CYS A 272 -4.06 -16.20 -13.97
C CYS A 272 -5.05 -16.47 -12.85
N PRO A 273 -5.60 -17.69 -12.75
CA PRO A 273 -6.33 -18.12 -11.57
C PRO A 273 -5.43 -18.07 -10.32
N TRP A 274 -5.99 -17.72 -9.16
CA TRP A 274 -5.20 -17.69 -7.92
C TRP A 274 -4.60 -19.05 -7.57
N THR A 275 -5.30 -20.13 -7.95
CA THR A 275 -4.83 -21.50 -7.74
C THR A 275 -3.54 -21.80 -8.49
N GLU A 276 -3.19 -21.06 -9.55
CA GLU A 276 -1.95 -21.29 -10.32
C GLU A 276 -0.76 -20.50 -9.79
N LEU A 277 -0.98 -19.55 -8.87
CA LEU A 277 0.09 -18.74 -8.29
C LEU A 277 1.06 -19.60 -7.48
N GLU A 278 2.36 -19.37 -7.64
CA GLU A 278 3.41 -20.19 -7.04
C GLU A 278 3.31 -20.28 -5.50
N HIS A 279 3.05 -19.15 -4.84
CA HIS A 279 2.90 -19.11 -3.38
C HIS A 279 1.64 -19.83 -2.91
N VAL A 280 0.52 -19.73 -3.64
CA VAL A 280 -0.71 -20.49 -3.34
C VAL A 280 -0.47 -21.99 -3.50
N GLN A 281 0.23 -22.40 -4.57
CA GLN A 281 0.64 -23.78 -4.79
C GLN A 281 1.59 -24.29 -3.69
N ALA A 282 2.41 -23.42 -3.09
CA ALA A 282 3.22 -23.79 -1.94
C ALA A 282 2.35 -24.10 -0.70
N TYR A 283 1.36 -23.24 -0.38
CA TYR A 283 0.40 -23.51 0.70
C TYR A 283 -0.39 -24.79 0.44
N TYR A 284 -0.92 -24.97 -0.76
CA TYR A 284 -1.68 -26.16 -1.13
C TYR A 284 -0.88 -27.45 -0.91
N ARG A 285 0.38 -27.50 -1.39
CA ARG A 285 1.27 -28.66 -1.21
C ARG A 285 1.59 -28.93 0.26
N LEU A 286 1.76 -27.88 1.07
CA LEU A 286 1.97 -27.99 2.51
C LEU A 286 0.77 -28.68 3.18
N PHE A 287 -0.44 -28.14 3.00
CA PHE A 287 -1.65 -28.70 3.60
C PHE A 287 -1.96 -30.11 3.06
N GLN A 288 -1.70 -30.37 1.77
CA GLN A 288 -1.88 -31.69 1.18
C GLN A 288 -0.91 -32.72 1.78
N THR A 289 0.31 -32.33 2.13
CA THR A 289 1.30 -33.22 2.75
C THR A 289 0.89 -33.60 4.17
N HIS A 290 0.31 -32.65 4.91
CA HIS A 290 -0.11 -32.81 6.31
C HIS A 290 -1.61 -33.11 6.46
N TRP A 291 -2.34 -33.41 5.38
CA TRP A 291 -3.81 -33.48 5.41
C TRP A 291 -4.36 -34.47 6.45
N LYS A 292 -3.65 -35.58 6.68
CA LYS A 292 -4.03 -36.61 7.66
C LYS A 292 -4.04 -36.08 9.10
N GLU A 293 -3.22 -35.09 9.43
CA GLU A 293 -3.16 -34.49 10.77
C GLU A 293 -4.38 -33.60 11.08
N PHE A 294 -5.19 -33.28 10.07
CA PHE A 294 -6.42 -32.48 10.23
C PHE A 294 -7.70 -33.32 10.33
N ASP A 295 -7.63 -34.62 10.00
CA ASP A 295 -8.76 -35.55 10.01
C ASP A 295 -8.80 -36.45 11.27
N ASP A 296 -7.79 -36.37 12.14
CA ASP A 296 -7.72 -37.02 13.47
C ASP A 296 -8.18 -36.07 14.60
#